data_AF-A0A3D0DJC1-F1
#
_entry.id   AF-A0A3D0DJC1-F1
#
_cell.length_a   1.000
_cell.length_b   1.000
_cell.length_c   1.000
_cell.angle_alpha   90.00
_cell.angle_beta   90.00
_cell.angle_gamma   90.00
#
_symmetry.space_group_name_H-M   'P 1'
#
loop_
_entity.id
_entity.type
_entity.pdbx_description
1 polymer ?
#
loop_
_entity_poly.entity_id
_entity_poly.type
_entity_poly.pdbx_seq_one_letter_code
_entity_poly.pdbx_strand_id
1 'polypeptide(L)'
;MFWRVMYTMMQPMDIKSQSFGTGLFGYKKSEVDQYVDTVYRAYDELFTENKKLREEQDKLNRVIEENRVKLFELENKAGGTVDTSAAEAEKERIISEARKTAADIINAAKTEGDKIAGVAGEASGAGFDDISLEEAKKDSASGNSATSKFFQQSDSQVFGDGDDDVFVGEIEDNRKPNKVMIGDGEEGEAEDFEFL
;
A
#
# COMPACT_ATOMS: atom_id res chain seq x y z
N MET A 1 -9.04 33.54 -29.72
CA MET A 1 -7.79 33.52 -30.50
C MET A 1 -6.62 33.70 -29.54
N PHE A 2 -5.97 32.62 -29.13
CA PHE A 2 -4.74 32.71 -28.36
C PHE A 2 -3.56 32.85 -29.32
N TRP A 3 -3.03 34.06 -29.44
CA TRP A 3 -1.71 34.25 -30.06
C TRP A 3 -0.68 33.70 -29.08
N ARG A 4 -0.35 32.41 -29.23
CA ARG A 4 0.87 31.85 -28.67
C ARG A 4 2.00 32.56 -29.38
N VAL A 5 2.64 33.50 -28.69
CA VAL A 5 3.90 34.09 -29.14
C VAL A 5 4.86 32.91 -29.31
N MET A 6 5.11 32.51 -30.56
CA MET A 6 6.12 31.54 -30.89
C MET A 6 7.45 32.24 -30.67
N TYR A 7 7.91 32.26 -29.43
CA TYR A 7 9.31 32.51 -29.16
C TYR A 7 10.06 31.33 -29.77
N THR A 8 10.63 31.54 -30.95
CA THR A 8 11.56 30.56 -31.53
C THR A 8 12.77 30.57 -30.62
N MET A 9 12.84 29.57 -29.75
CA MET A 9 14.00 29.37 -28.89
C MET A 9 15.19 29.12 -29.82
N MET A 10 16.22 29.95 -29.69
CA MET A 10 17.44 29.86 -30.48
C MET A 10 17.97 28.42 -30.44
N GLN A 11 18.29 27.83 -31.58
CA GLN A 11 18.81 26.47 -31.63
C GLN A 11 20.33 26.49 -31.34
N PRO A 12 20.91 25.38 -30.86
CA PRO A 12 22.35 25.28 -30.70
C PRO A 12 23.12 25.65 -31.99
N MET A 13 22.59 25.27 -33.15
CA MET A 13 23.18 25.61 -34.44
C MET A 13 23.19 27.11 -34.76
N ASP A 14 22.26 27.89 -34.20
CA ASP A 14 22.23 29.34 -34.37
C ASP A 14 23.41 30.00 -33.62
N ILE A 15 23.85 29.42 -32.49
CA ILE A 15 25.05 29.88 -31.76
C ILE A 15 26.30 29.59 -32.57
N LYS A 16 26.42 28.36 -33.06
CA LYS A 16 27.61 27.89 -33.79
C LYS A 16 27.80 28.61 -35.13
N SER A 17 26.71 28.99 -35.78
CA SER A 17 26.74 29.68 -37.08
C SER A 17 26.82 31.21 -36.95
N GLN A 18 26.82 31.74 -35.73
CA GLN A 18 26.84 33.17 -35.51
C GLN A 18 28.17 33.80 -35.96
N SER A 19 28.07 34.86 -36.76
CA SER A 19 29.23 35.64 -37.19
C SER A 19 29.25 37.00 -36.51
N PHE A 20 30.45 37.46 -36.13
CA PHE A 20 30.65 38.76 -35.49
C PHE A 20 31.37 39.72 -36.44
N GLY A 21 30.90 40.97 -36.50
CA GLY A 21 31.60 42.03 -37.20
C GLY A 21 32.92 42.38 -36.52
N THR A 22 33.93 42.75 -37.30
CA THR A 22 35.23 43.20 -36.79
C THR A 22 35.33 44.73 -36.83
N GLY A 23 35.82 45.34 -35.75
CA GLY A 23 36.02 46.79 -35.64
C GLY A 23 37.47 47.15 -35.25
N LEU A 24 37.77 48.46 -35.20
CA LEU A 24 39.10 48.98 -34.85
C LEU A 24 39.55 48.59 -33.43
N PHE A 25 38.59 48.33 -32.55
CA PHE A 25 38.78 47.76 -31.21
C PHE A 25 37.74 46.66 -31.01
N GLY A 26 38.15 45.54 -30.40
CA GLY A 26 37.27 44.40 -30.16
C GLY A 26 37.98 43.24 -29.48
N TYR A 27 37.21 42.21 -29.13
CA TYR A 27 37.74 40.97 -28.57
C TYR A 27 38.56 40.20 -29.60
N LYS A 28 39.54 39.41 -29.14
CA LYS A 28 40.32 38.55 -30.04
C LYS A 28 39.44 37.47 -30.60
N LYS A 29 39.48 37.28 -31.92
CA LYS A 29 38.68 36.27 -32.62
C LYS A 29 38.82 34.88 -31.99
N SER A 30 40.03 34.45 -31.65
CA SER A 30 40.27 33.14 -31.04
C SER A 30 39.59 32.95 -29.68
N GLU A 31 39.54 34.00 -28.86
CA GLU A 31 38.88 33.96 -27.54
C GLU A 31 37.36 33.91 -27.70
N VAL A 32 36.82 34.68 -28.67
CA VAL A 32 35.40 34.65 -29.03
C VAL A 32 35.02 33.26 -29.56
N ASP A 33 35.79 32.71 -30.51
CA ASP A 33 35.52 31.40 -31.09
C ASP A 33 35.53 30.30 -30.01
N GLN A 34 36.49 30.32 -29.08
CA GLN A 34 36.55 29.36 -27.97
C GLN A 34 35.33 29.49 -27.02
N TYR A 35 34.90 30.72 -26.75
CA TYR A 35 33.74 30.97 -25.91
C TYR A 35 32.45 30.50 -26.60
N VAL A 36 32.28 30.80 -27.90
CA VAL A 36 31.15 30.33 -28.71
C VAL A 36 31.06 28.81 -28.71
N ASP A 37 32.19 28.11 -28.85
CA ASP A 37 32.23 26.64 -28.80
C ASP A 37 31.81 26.09 -27.42
N THR A 38 32.21 26.77 -26.35
CA THR A 38 31.83 26.42 -24.97
C THR A 38 30.33 26.61 -24.75
N VAL A 39 29.79 27.76 -25.14
CA VAL A 39 28.36 28.08 -25.03
C VAL A 39 27.52 27.15 -25.90
N TYR A 40 27.99 26.85 -27.13
CA TYR A 40 27.33 25.90 -28.02
C TYR A 40 27.18 24.52 -27.35
N ARG A 41 28.26 23.96 -26.79
CA ARG A 41 28.22 22.65 -26.13
C ARG A 41 27.26 22.62 -24.95
N ALA A 42 27.36 23.61 -24.05
CA ALA A 42 26.49 23.68 -22.89
C ALA A 42 25.01 23.84 -23.29
N TYR A 43 24.74 24.64 -24.32
CA TYR A 43 23.39 24.85 -24.80
C TYR A 43 22.83 23.63 -25.55
N ASP A 44 23.65 22.92 -26.31
CA ASP A 44 23.27 21.68 -27.01
C ASP A 44 22.91 20.56 -26.04
N GLU A 45 23.68 20.43 -24.95
CA GLU A 45 23.40 19.51 -23.86
C GLU A 45 22.05 19.83 -23.20
N LEU A 46 21.85 21.07 -22.77
CA LEU A 46 20.59 21.53 -22.16
C LEU A 46 19.41 21.39 -23.11
N PHE A 47 19.59 21.70 -24.40
CA PHE A 47 18.54 21.59 -25.40
C PHE A 47 18.12 20.13 -25.61
N THR A 48 19.09 19.22 -25.67
CA THR A 48 18.86 17.78 -25.83
C THR A 48 18.19 17.19 -24.59
N GLU A 49 18.67 17.55 -23.40
CA GLU A 49 18.08 17.11 -22.14
C GLU A 49 16.65 17.63 -21.99
N ASN A 50 16.40 18.91 -22.28
CA ASN A 50 15.05 19.48 -22.21
C ASN A 50 14.10 18.79 -23.19
N LYS A 51 14.57 18.48 -24.40
CA LYS A 51 13.79 17.71 -25.38
C LYS A 51 13.43 16.33 -24.83
N LYS A 52 14.41 15.60 -24.28
CA LYS A 52 14.19 14.28 -23.68
C LYS A 52 13.19 14.35 -22.51
N LEU A 53 13.35 15.32 -21.61
CA LEU A 53 12.45 15.52 -20.47
C LEU A 53 11.02 15.81 -20.92
N ARG A 54 10.83 16.62 -21.97
CA ARG A 54 9.49 16.86 -22.54
C ARG A 54 8.89 15.59 -23.12
N GLU A 55 9.67 14.79 -23.84
CA GLU A 55 9.21 13.51 -24.38
C GLU A 55 8.81 12.53 -23.26
N GLU A 56 9.58 12.47 -22.17
CA GLU A 56 9.25 11.66 -20.99
C GLU A 56 8.00 12.18 -20.28
N GLN A 57 7.86 13.49 -20.13
CA GLN A 57 6.67 14.11 -19.54
C GLN A 57 5.42 13.80 -20.37
N ASP A 58 5.50 13.90 -21.69
CA ASP A 58 4.40 13.55 -22.59
C ASP A 58 4.03 12.07 -22.49
N LYS A 59 5.02 11.18 -22.38
CA LYS A 59 4.80 9.75 -22.15
C LYS A 59 4.10 9.50 -20.82
N LEU A 60 4.55 10.14 -19.74
CA LEU A 60 3.96 9.98 -18.41
C LEU A 60 2.52 10.52 -18.37
N ASN A 61 2.27 11.67 -18.99
CA ASN A 61 0.92 12.23 -19.12
C ASN A 61 -0.03 11.28 -19.87
N ARG A 62 0.44 10.61 -20.93
CA ARG A 62 -0.36 9.58 -21.62
C ARG A 62 -0.67 8.39 -20.71
N VAL A 63 0.32 7.91 -19.95
CA VAL A 63 0.11 6.81 -18.99
C VAL A 63 -0.90 7.20 -17.91
N ILE A 64 -0.84 8.43 -17.39
CA ILE A 64 -1.79 8.94 -16.40
C ILE A 64 -3.20 8.97 -17.01
N GLU A 65 -3.34 9.48 -18.23
CA GLU A 65 -4.63 9.55 -18.92
C GLU A 65 -5.21 8.15 -19.19
N GLU A 66 -4.39 7.21 -19.66
CA GLU A 66 -4.79 5.80 -19.85
C GLU A 66 -5.24 5.15 -18.54
N ASN A 67 -4.53 5.41 -17.43
CA ASN A 67 -4.92 4.88 -16.13
C ASN A 67 -6.21 5.52 -15.62
N ARG A 68 -6.42 6.82 -15.85
CA ARG A 68 -7.70 7.49 -15.51
C ARG A 68 -8.88 6.87 -16.25
N VAL A 69 -8.73 6.59 -17.55
CA VAL A 69 -9.76 5.92 -18.34
C VAL A 69 -10.04 4.52 -17.79
N LYS A 70 -9.00 3.74 -17.51
CA LYS A 70 -9.16 2.39 -16.91
C LYS A 70 -9.83 2.43 -15.55
N LEU A 71 -9.47 3.39 -14.70
CA LEU A 71 -10.08 3.55 -13.38
C LEU A 71 -11.57 3.88 -13.52
N PHE A 72 -11.92 4.82 -14.40
CA PHE A 72 -13.33 5.15 -14.67
C PHE A 72 -14.12 3.96 -15.22
N GLU A 73 -13.54 3.16 -16.12
CA GLU A 73 -14.18 1.92 -16.59
C GLU A 73 -14.37 0.88 -15.49
N LEU A 74 -13.40 0.73 -14.59
CA LEU A 74 -13.49 -0.17 -13.45
C LEU A 74 -14.51 0.31 -12.43
N GLU A 75 -14.55 1.61 -12.13
CA GLU A 75 -15.54 2.23 -11.24
C GLU A 75 -16.96 2.08 -11.80
N ASN A 76 -17.16 2.27 -13.11
CA ASN A 76 -18.46 2.05 -13.73
C ASN A 76 -18.87 0.57 -13.74
N LYS A 77 -17.92 -0.36 -13.90
CA LYS A 77 -18.21 -1.80 -13.77
C LYS A 77 -18.51 -2.21 -12.33
N ALA A 78 -17.78 -1.64 -11.36
CA ALA A 78 -17.96 -1.93 -9.93
C ALA A 78 -19.21 -1.26 -9.35
N GLY A 79 -19.53 -0.05 -9.77
CA GLY A 79 -20.76 0.66 -9.41
C GLY A 79 -21.99 0.24 -10.21
N GLY A 80 -21.79 -0.42 -11.36
CA GLY A 80 -22.85 -0.84 -12.28
C GLY A 80 -23.49 -2.18 -11.96
N THR A 81 -22.75 -3.18 -11.46
CA THR A 81 -23.28 -4.52 -11.20
C THR A 81 -22.37 -5.32 -10.25
N VAL A 82 -22.45 -5.07 -8.95
CA VAL A 82 -22.41 -6.19 -8.01
C VAL A 82 -23.88 -6.43 -7.66
N ASP A 83 -24.46 -7.51 -8.18
CA ASP A 83 -25.74 -8.03 -7.70
C ASP A 83 -25.54 -8.50 -6.25
N THR A 84 -25.45 -7.54 -5.33
CA THR A 84 -25.37 -7.79 -3.88
C THR A 84 -26.62 -8.51 -3.40
N SER A 85 -27.74 -8.38 -4.12
CA SER A 85 -28.99 -9.09 -3.83
C SER A 85 -28.82 -10.62 -3.85
N ALA A 86 -28.08 -11.17 -4.81
CA ALA A 86 -27.86 -12.62 -4.92
C ALA A 86 -26.88 -13.11 -3.85
N ALA A 87 -25.83 -12.33 -3.56
CA ALA A 87 -24.88 -12.65 -2.50
C ALA A 87 -25.48 -12.54 -1.09
N GLU A 88 -26.36 -11.55 -0.86
CA GLU A 88 -27.10 -11.38 0.39
C GLU A 88 -28.15 -12.47 0.59
N ALA A 89 -28.88 -12.85 -0.46
CA ALA A 89 -29.85 -13.94 -0.40
C ALA A 89 -29.18 -15.29 -0.07
N GLU A 90 -28.02 -15.57 -0.67
CA GLU A 90 -27.27 -16.80 -0.39
C GLU A 90 -26.69 -16.81 1.03
N LYS A 91 -26.16 -15.67 1.50
CA LYS A 91 -25.72 -15.51 2.88
C LYS A 91 -26.84 -15.79 3.89
N GLU A 92 -28.03 -15.22 3.67
CA GLU A 92 -29.17 -15.41 4.57
C GLU A 92 -29.66 -16.87 4.56
N ARG A 93 -29.63 -17.53 3.40
CA ARG A 93 -29.96 -18.94 3.26
C ARG A 93 -29.00 -19.83 4.05
N ILE A 94 -27.69 -19.61 3.95
CA ILE A 94 -26.66 -20.37 4.68
C ILE A 94 -26.83 -20.18 6.20
N ILE A 95 -27.06 -18.94 6.65
CA ILE A 95 -27.27 -18.66 8.08
C ILE A 95 -28.53 -19.36 8.60
N SER A 96 -29.62 -19.33 7.83
CA SER A 96 -30.88 -20.01 8.18
C SER A 96 -30.70 -21.52 8.28
N GLU A 97 -30.00 -22.13 7.31
CA GLU A 97 -29.74 -23.57 7.30
C GLU A 97 -28.86 -24.00 8.47
N ALA A 98 -27.77 -23.26 8.74
CA ALA A 98 -26.91 -23.52 9.89
C ALA A 98 -27.67 -23.42 11.23
N ARG A 99 -28.58 -22.46 11.37
CA ARG A 99 -29.44 -22.33 12.57
C ARG A 99 -30.39 -23.51 12.72
N LYS A 100 -30.99 -23.97 11.62
CA LYS A 100 -31.88 -25.13 11.63
C LYS A 100 -31.12 -26.39 12.05
N THR A 101 -29.96 -26.65 11.44
CA THR A 101 -29.12 -27.79 11.80
C THR A 101 -28.66 -27.74 13.26
N ALA A 102 -28.29 -26.56 13.77
CA ALA A 102 -27.93 -26.40 15.17
C ALA A 102 -29.12 -26.71 16.11
N ALA A 103 -30.33 -26.25 15.77
CA ALA A 103 -31.52 -26.56 16.54
C ALA A 103 -31.85 -28.06 16.53
N ASP A 104 -31.72 -28.72 15.37
CA ASP A 104 -31.94 -30.15 15.22
C ASP A 104 -30.93 -30.96 16.06
N ILE A 105 -29.66 -30.56 16.07
CA ILE A 105 -28.61 -31.17 16.91
C ILE A 105 -28.94 -31.01 18.40
N ILE A 106 -29.34 -29.81 18.84
CA ILE A 106 -29.69 -29.55 20.24
C ILE A 106 -30.90 -30.40 20.66
N ASN A 107 -31.92 -30.50 19.80
CA ASN A 107 -33.11 -31.30 20.08
C ASN A 107 -32.77 -32.79 20.14
N ALA A 108 -31.97 -33.29 19.19
CA ALA A 108 -31.49 -34.68 19.21
C ALA A 108 -30.71 -34.97 20.49
N ALA A 109 -29.78 -34.08 20.87
CA ALA A 109 -29.00 -34.21 22.10
C ALA A 109 -29.87 -34.20 23.36
N LYS A 110 -30.91 -33.36 23.42
CA LYS A 110 -31.88 -33.36 24.52
C LYS A 110 -32.66 -34.67 24.59
N THR A 111 -33.21 -35.12 23.47
CA THR A 111 -33.97 -36.38 23.44
C THR A 111 -33.11 -37.59 23.80
N GLU A 112 -31.84 -37.58 23.42
CA GLU A 112 -30.90 -38.64 23.78
C GLU A 112 -30.48 -38.52 25.25
N GLY A 113 -30.27 -37.30 25.75
CA GLY A 113 -30.06 -37.04 27.17
C GLY A 113 -31.24 -37.50 28.04
N ASP A 114 -32.47 -37.25 27.61
CA ASP A 114 -33.69 -37.68 28.30
C ASP A 114 -33.85 -39.21 28.28
N LYS A 115 -33.49 -39.87 27.17
CA LYS A 115 -33.44 -41.34 27.13
C LYS A 115 -32.36 -41.88 28.05
N ILE A 116 -31.15 -41.32 28.04
CA ILE A 116 -30.06 -41.76 28.90
C ILE A 116 -30.42 -41.52 30.38
N ALA A 117 -31.06 -40.39 30.71
CA ALA A 117 -31.56 -40.12 32.05
C ALA A 117 -32.71 -41.06 32.46
N GLY A 118 -33.60 -41.40 31.53
CA GLY A 118 -34.65 -42.39 31.73
C GLY A 118 -34.10 -43.81 31.98
N VAL A 119 -33.04 -44.19 31.26
CA VAL A 119 -32.37 -45.49 31.41
C VAL A 119 -31.48 -45.52 32.67
N ALA A 120 -30.89 -44.38 33.04
CA ALA A 120 -30.15 -44.23 34.30
C ALA A 120 -31.07 -44.23 35.54
N GLY A 121 -32.34 -43.84 35.38
CA GLY A 121 -33.36 -43.91 36.42
C GLY A 121 -33.72 -45.32 36.87
N GLU A 122 -33.47 -46.34 36.05
CA GLU A 122 -33.69 -47.75 36.42
C GLU A 122 -32.43 -48.44 36.98
N ALA A 123 -31.28 -47.75 37.03
CA ALA A 123 -30.01 -48.35 37.40
C ALA A 123 -29.12 -47.53 38.36
N SER A 124 -29.67 -46.69 39.25
CA SER A 124 -29.00 -46.35 40.52
C SER A 124 -29.86 -45.45 41.40
N GLY A 125 -30.39 -45.99 42.50
CA GLY A 125 -30.73 -45.18 43.66
C GLY A 125 -29.47 -44.90 44.47
N ALA A 126 -29.09 -43.62 44.57
CA ALA A 126 -28.42 -42.98 45.72
C ALA A 126 -28.05 -41.54 45.29
N GLY A 127 -28.53 -40.57 46.06
CA GLY A 127 -28.44 -39.14 45.73
C GLY A 127 -27.07 -38.50 45.95
N PHE A 128 -26.94 -37.30 45.39
CA PHE A 128 -26.22 -36.14 45.91
C PHE A 128 -26.69 -34.95 45.04
N ASP A 129 -27.71 -34.24 45.49
CA ASP A 129 -27.63 -32.97 46.23
C ASP A 129 -27.55 -31.74 45.31
N ASP A 130 -28.53 -30.88 45.57
CA ASP A 130 -28.71 -29.51 45.11
C ASP A 130 -27.39 -28.71 45.16
N ILE A 131 -26.96 -28.17 44.01
CA ILE A 131 -26.04 -27.03 44.00
C ILE A 131 -26.79 -25.85 43.41
N SER A 132 -27.31 -25.08 44.35
CA SER A 132 -27.87 -23.74 44.21
C SER A 132 -27.02 -22.83 43.33
N LEU A 133 -27.72 -22.05 42.51
CA LEU A 133 -27.25 -20.83 41.87
C LEU A 133 -26.82 -19.82 42.96
N GLU A 134 -25.54 -19.47 43.03
CA GLU A 134 -25.10 -18.24 43.70
C GLU A 134 -24.39 -17.31 42.72
N GLU A 135 -24.85 -16.06 42.75
CA GLU A 135 -24.24 -14.89 42.13
C GLU A 135 -22.84 -14.64 42.71
N ALA A 136 -21.82 -14.59 41.86
CA ALA A 136 -20.55 -13.96 42.19
C ALA A 136 -20.26 -12.85 41.17
N LYS A 137 -20.79 -11.66 41.45
CA LYS A 137 -20.21 -10.42 40.94
C LYS A 137 -18.88 -10.19 41.65
N LYS A 138 -17.90 -9.78 40.83
CA LYS A 138 -16.73 -8.95 41.18
C LYS A 138 -15.53 -9.74 41.71
N ASP A 139 -14.53 -9.93 40.83
CA ASP A 139 -13.30 -9.15 40.97
C ASP A 139 -12.56 -9.02 39.63
N SER A 140 -12.31 -7.76 39.30
CA SER A 140 -11.44 -7.28 38.25
C SER A 140 -9.99 -7.62 38.55
N ALA A 141 -9.26 -8.11 37.55
CA ALA A 141 -7.90 -7.66 37.16
C ALA A 141 -7.10 -8.80 36.52
N SER A 142 -6.36 -8.44 35.47
CA SER A 142 -5.40 -9.25 34.72
C SER A 142 -6.00 -10.15 33.64
N GLY A 143 -6.22 -9.53 32.48
CA GLY A 143 -6.52 -10.24 31.24
C GLY A 143 -6.52 -9.27 30.08
N ASN A 144 -5.39 -8.60 29.85
CA ASN A 144 -5.18 -7.87 28.60
C ASN A 144 -5.03 -8.89 27.46
N SER A 145 -6.15 -9.48 27.05
CA SER A 145 -6.22 -10.25 25.82
C SER A 145 -5.93 -9.30 24.65
N ALA A 146 -5.09 -9.74 23.73
CA ALA A 146 -4.74 -9.03 22.50
C ALA A 146 -5.98 -8.58 21.71
N THR A 147 -7.11 -9.27 21.89
CA THR A 147 -8.38 -8.94 21.26
C THR A 147 -8.96 -7.61 21.75
N SER A 148 -8.83 -7.27 23.03
CA SER A 148 -9.49 -6.07 23.59
C SER A 148 -8.80 -4.76 23.21
N LYS A 149 -7.50 -4.80 22.89
CA LYS A 149 -6.76 -3.60 22.45
C LYS A 149 -7.05 -3.22 20.99
N PHE A 150 -7.51 -4.15 20.18
CA PHE A 150 -7.77 -3.92 18.75
C PHE A 150 -9.10 -3.17 18.52
N PHE A 151 -10.11 -3.44 19.33
CA PHE A 151 -11.43 -2.80 19.21
C PHE A 151 -11.53 -1.44 19.92
N GLN A 152 -10.58 -1.12 20.81
CA GLN A 152 -10.62 0.14 21.57
C GLN A 152 -10.03 1.31 20.78
N GLN A 153 -9.34 1.04 19.67
CA GLN A 153 -8.69 2.06 18.84
C GLN A 153 -9.55 2.52 17.66
N SER A 154 -10.68 1.85 17.37
CA SER A 154 -11.57 2.19 16.25
C SER A 154 -12.66 3.21 16.56
N ASP A 155 -12.89 3.54 17.84
CA ASP A 155 -14.04 4.36 18.27
C ASP A 155 -13.66 5.78 18.76
N SER A 156 -12.51 6.33 18.35
CA SER A 156 -12.28 7.77 18.47
C SER A 156 -12.84 8.49 17.24
N GLN A 157 -14.11 8.85 17.36
CA GLN A 157 -14.87 9.79 16.56
C GLN A 157 -14.06 11.07 16.26
N VAL A 158 -13.66 11.27 14.99
CA VAL A 158 -13.25 12.58 14.45
C VAL A 158 -14.32 12.99 13.43
N PHE A 159 -15.41 13.54 13.96
CA PHE A 159 -16.19 14.52 13.22
C PHE A 159 -15.64 15.88 13.63
N GLY A 160 -14.96 16.54 12.71
CA GLY A 160 -14.36 17.86 12.89
C GLY A 160 -14.34 18.55 11.54
N ASP A 161 -15.12 19.62 11.47
CA ASP A 161 -15.40 20.50 10.35
C ASP A 161 -14.11 21.23 9.90
N GLY A 162 -13.85 21.30 8.60
CA GLY A 162 -12.97 22.30 7.96
C GLY A 162 -11.44 22.09 8.04
N ASP A 163 -10.81 22.21 6.87
CA ASP A 163 -9.37 22.30 6.57
C ASP A 163 -8.55 20.99 6.58
N ASP A 164 -8.29 20.50 5.37
CA ASP A 164 -7.43 19.36 5.03
C ASP A 164 -5.93 19.68 5.28
N ASP A 165 -5.43 19.44 6.49
CA ASP A 165 -3.99 19.24 6.70
C ASP A 165 -3.63 17.78 6.41
N VAL A 166 -3.00 17.54 5.25
CA VAL A 166 -2.41 16.24 4.91
C VAL A 166 -1.24 15.96 5.85
N PHE A 167 -1.43 15.04 6.79
CA PHE A 167 -0.39 14.63 7.73
C PHE A 167 0.70 13.82 6.99
N VAL A 168 1.79 14.48 6.59
CA VAL A 168 3.01 13.83 6.09
C VAL A 168 3.82 13.37 7.29
N GLY A 169 3.58 12.15 7.77
CA GLY A 169 4.42 11.54 8.80
C GLY A 169 5.78 11.15 8.21
N GLU A 170 6.85 11.80 8.66
CA GLU A 170 8.22 11.33 8.44
C GLU A 170 8.37 9.95 9.10
N ILE A 171 8.67 8.91 8.30
CA ILE A 171 9.00 7.59 8.82
C ILE A 171 10.50 7.60 9.14
N GLU A 172 10.86 7.69 10.42
CA GLU A 172 12.24 7.49 10.89
C GLU A 172 12.69 6.04 10.62
N ASP A 173 13.67 5.90 9.74
CA ASP A 173 14.22 4.62 9.28
C ASP A 173 15.33 4.12 10.23
N ASN A 174 14.93 3.55 11.38
CA ASN A 174 15.88 3.00 12.38
C ASN A 174 15.89 1.46 12.45
N ARG A 175 15.91 0.78 11.29
CA ARG A 175 16.10 -0.68 11.23
C ARG A 175 17.57 -1.04 11.03
N LYS A 176 18.23 -1.53 12.09
CA LYS A 176 19.56 -2.17 11.96
C LYS A 176 19.43 -3.45 11.11
N PRO A 177 20.32 -3.68 10.11
CA PRO A 177 20.26 -4.89 9.30
C PRO A 177 20.68 -6.10 10.14
N ASN A 178 19.80 -7.09 10.21
CA ASN A 178 20.07 -8.36 10.88
C ASN A 178 21.02 -9.20 10.00
N LYS A 179 22.22 -9.50 10.50
CA LYS A 179 23.23 -10.30 9.81
C LYS A 179 22.81 -11.77 9.82
N VAL A 180 22.17 -12.21 8.75
CA VAL A 180 21.99 -13.65 8.47
C VAL A 180 23.30 -14.23 7.97
N MET A 181 23.96 -15.01 8.84
CA MET A 181 25.10 -15.85 8.48
C MET A 181 24.55 -17.11 7.79
N ILE A 182 24.62 -17.15 6.46
CA ILE A 182 24.49 -18.39 5.69
C ILE A 182 25.86 -19.08 5.79
N GLY A 183 25.90 -20.17 6.54
CA GLY A 183 27.01 -21.10 6.51
C GLY A 183 26.84 -22.02 5.31
N ASP A 184 27.90 -22.17 4.52
CA ASP A 184 28.17 -23.43 3.85
C ASP A 184 29.61 -23.80 4.20
N GLY A 185 29.74 -24.89 4.95
CA GLY A 185 31.01 -25.46 5.34
C GLY A 185 31.45 -26.38 4.23
N GLU A 186 32.54 -26.03 3.56
CA GLU A 186 33.34 -26.99 2.82
C GLU A 186 34.77 -26.90 3.37
N GLU A 187 35.12 -27.91 4.17
CA GLU A 187 36.48 -28.20 4.59
C GLU A 187 37.28 -28.59 3.34
N GLY A 188 38.31 -27.81 3.04
CA GLY A 188 39.29 -28.08 2.00
C GLY A 188 40.59 -27.40 2.39
N GLU A 189 41.66 -28.17 2.44
CA GLU A 189 42.86 -27.96 3.22
C GLU A 189 43.74 -26.79 2.75
N ALA A 190 44.47 -26.24 3.73
CA ALA A 190 45.79 -25.60 3.67
C ALA A 190 46.31 -25.09 2.32
N GLU A 191 46.67 -23.81 2.26
CA GLU A 191 48.08 -23.39 2.21
C GLU A 191 48.20 -21.85 2.06
N ASP A 192 49.03 -21.29 2.93
CA ASP A 192 49.90 -20.12 2.74
C ASP A 192 49.31 -18.70 2.68
N PHE A 193 49.19 -18.13 3.88
CA PHE A 193 49.37 -16.71 4.13
C PHE A 193 50.84 -16.31 3.91
N GLU A 194 51.13 -15.45 2.93
CA GLU A 194 52.32 -14.60 2.94
C GLU A 194 51.93 -13.16 2.63
N PHE A 195 52.27 -12.27 3.55
CA PHE A 195 51.97 -10.84 3.51
C PHE A 195 53.19 -10.10 2.95
N LEU A 196 53.02 -9.38 1.85
CA LEU A 196 53.89 -8.28 1.41
C LEU A 196 53.04 -7.16 0.82
#